data_AF-A0A2E6I5N8-F1
#
_entry.id   AF-A0A2E6I5N8-F1
#
_cell.length_a   1.000
_cell.length_b   1.000
_cell.length_c   1.000
_cell.angle_alpha   90.00
_cell.angle_beta   90.00
_cell.angle_gamma   90.00
#
_symmetry.space_group_name_H-M   'P 1'
#
loop_
_entity.id
_entity.type
_entity.pdbx_description
1 polymer ?
#
loop_
_entity_poly.entity_id
_entity_poly.type
_entity_poly.pdbx_seq_one_letter_code
_entity_poly.pdbx_strand_id
1 'polypeptide(L)'
;MIPLISSICSGPLDVCHLPRFWWKATLRAKGLLDEEYPDLSGGLDTNVLNTLGLDPDPTLAFIRSEIPSYLTFESWVLEQKEGSIDRAATDTWNESVRNRVHTRPEKLEETYNDIGWNKDEVSVDSAVVLNSVQDWQLFHKRDVDAGYAAFGNQVVPLIATIDYGRLEVCQLPRTWYKITMRAKGKLHDNYPDMLPNGGLDKRVIDVLGISQNRVVSHVREHLPDFVEFEQFILDECGGEIDRQAADAWNTEVRDRIHNEAKQTDIHGTLKDYDVGHITSAVVLNQIEDWHFAHQQLTQNT
;
A
#
# COMPACT_ATOMS: atom_id res chain seq x y z
N MET A 1 -8.46 8.78 9.17
CA MET A 1 -7.86 7.56 8.57
C MET A 1 -6.56 7.91 7.89
N ILE A 2 -5.55 7.09 8.16
CA ILE A 2 -4.23 7.13 7.56
C ILE A 2 -4.27 6.46 6.18
N PRO A 3 -3.76 7.11 5.12
CA PRO A 3 -3.74 6.54 3.79
C PRO A 3 -2.67 5.44 3.70
N LEU A 4 -3.10 4.18 3.58
CA LEU A 4 -2.19 3.02 3.60
C LEU A 4 -1.63 2.60 2.23
N ILE A 5 -2.06 3.24 1.14
CA ILE A 5 -1.49 3.02 -0.19
C ILE A 5 -0.09 3.64 -0.22
N SER A 6 0.97 2.85 -0.31
CA SER A 6 2.34 3.36 -0.27
C SER A 6 2.70 4.19 -1.51
N SER A 7 3.82 4.92 -1.42
CA SER A 7 4.28 5.76 -2.54
C SER A 7 4.86 4.97 -3.72
N ILE A 8 5.22 3.69 -3.53
CA ILE A 8 5.75 2.84 -4.62
C ILE A 8 4.65 2.20 -5.47
N CYS A 9 3.40 2.22 -5.00
CA CYS A 9 2.28 1.72 -5.77
C CYS A 9 2.05 2.54 -7.04
N SER A 10 1.71 1.85 -8.11
CA SER A 10 1.34 2.41 -9.41
C SER A 10 0.18 1.62 -10.01
N GLY A 11 -0.68 2.31 -10.76
CA GLY A 11 -1.75 1.70 -11.53
C GLY A 11 -1.35 1.36 -12.96
N PRO A 12 -2.33 1.14 -13.85
CA PRO A 12 -2.12 0.90 -15.28
C PRO A 12 -1.25 1.94 -15.99
N LEU A 13 -1.29 3.22 -15.56
CA LEU A 13 -0.40 4.24 -16.13
C LEU A 13 1.07 4.09 -15.73
N ASP A 14 1.38 3.18 -14.80
CA ASP A 14 2.67 3.02 -14.14
C ASP A 14 3.24 4.36 -13.65
N VAL A 15 2.48 5.09 -12.84
CA VAL A 15 2.95 6.32 -12.19
C VAL A 15 2.97 6.09 -10.68
N CYS A 16 4.16 5.93 -10.10
CA CYS A 16 4.31 5.80 -8.66
C CYS A 16 3.68 7.00 -7.94
N HIS A 17 3.12 6.76 -6.76
CA HIS A 17 2.48 7.76 -5.88
C HIS A 17 1.12 8.31 -6.37
N LEU A 18 0.78 8.20 -7.65
CA LEU A 18 -0.51 8.66 -8.17
C LEU A 18 -1.73 8.00 -7.47
N PRO A 19 -1.73 6.67 -7.18
CA PRO A 19 -2.80 6.05 -6.39
C PRO A 19 -2.92 6.60 -4.97
N ARG A 20 -1.79 6.89 -4.33
CA ARG A 20 -1.76 7.45 -2.99
C ARG A 20 -2.34 8.87 -2.97
N PHE A 21 -1.96 9.71 -3.93
CA PHE A 21 -2.51 11.06 -4.09
C PHE A 21 -4.04 11.02 -4.28
N TRP A 22 -4.53 10.19 -5.19
CA TRP A 22 -5.97 9.99 -5.43
C TRP A 22 -6.71 9.61 -4.15
N TRP A 23 -6.19 8.63 -3.41
CA TRP A 23 -6.84 8.13 -2.21
C TRP A 23 -6.88 9.17 -1.09
N LYS A 24 -5.80 9.94 -0.91
CA LYS A 24 -5.76 11.05 0.04
C LYS A 24 -6.80 12.12 -0.25
N ALA A 25 -6.86 12.59 -1.50
CA ALA A 25 -7.83 13.59 -1.93
C ALA A 25 -9.28 13.07 -1.80
N THR A 26 -9.50 11.79 -2.13
CA THR A 26 -10.80 11.10 -1.96
C THR A 26 -11.24 11.04 -0.49
N LEU A 27 -10.34 10.62 0.41
CA LEU A 27 -10.62 10.58 1.85
C LEU A 27 -10.86 11.98 2.41
N ARG A 28 -10.13 13.01 1.94
CA ARG A 28 -10.36 14.39 2.36
C ARG A 28 -11.74 14.87 1.93
N ALA A 29 -12.15 14.60 0.69
CA ALA A 29 -13.47 14.96 0.17
C ALA A 29 -14.61 14.37 1.00
N LYS A 30 -14.42 13.15 1.51
CA LYS A 30 -15.38 12.46 2.40
C LYS A 30 -15.25 12.82 3.88
N GLY A 31 -14.31 13.70 4.25
CA GLY A 31 -14.06 14.08 5.66
C GLY A 31 -13.49 12.94 6.52
N LEU A 32 -12.82 11.97 5.91
CA LEU A 32 -12.29 10.78 6.57
C LEU A 32 -10.76 10.74 6.66
N LEU A 33 -10.07 11.58 5.88
CA LEU A 33 -8.62 11.71 6.01
C LEU A 33 -8.29 12.26 7.39
N ASP A 34 -7.28 11.68 8.04
CA ASP A 34 -6.78 12.20 9.31
C ASP A 34 -6.44 13.71 9.18
N GLU A 35 -6.85 14.51 10.17
CA GLU A 35 -6.76 15.97 10.11
C GLU A 35 -5.31 16.47 9.97
N GLU A 36 -4.37 15.74 10.55
CA GLU A 36 -2.93 16.06 10.50
C GLU A 36 -2.30 15.62 9.18
N TYR A 37 -3.02 14.86 8.35
CA TYR A 37 -2.51 14.36 7.07
C TYR A 37 -2.85 15.33 5.92
N PRO A 38 -1.86 15.95 5.25
CA PRO A 38 -2.11 16.83 4.12
C PRO A 38 -2.62 16.01 2.94
N ASP A 39 -3.69 16.44 2.26
CA ASP A 39 -4.18 15.77 1.06
C ASP A 39 -3.50 16.24 -0.23
N LEU A 40 -2.80 17.38 -0.18
CA LEU A 40 -1.78 17.82 -1.13
C LEU A 40 -0.58 18.37 -0.34
N SER A 41 0.52 17.64 -0.28
CA SER A 41 1.78 18.12 0.29
C SER A 41 2.68 18.71 -0.80
N GLY A 42 3.52 19.68 -0.42
CA GLY A 42 4.58 20.23 -1.31
C GLY A 42 5.69 19.23 -1.65
N GLY A 43 5.53 17.95 -1.33
CA GLY A 43 6.49 16.87 -1.59
C GLY A 43 6.08 16.03 -2.79
N LEU A 44 5.87 14.72 -2.55
CA LEU A 44 5.59 13.75 -3.61
C LEU A 44 4.27 14.05 -4.35
N ASP A 45 3.26 14.61 -3.67
CA ASP A 45 1.98 14.93 -4.32
C ASP A 45 2.16 16.04 -5.38
N THR A 46 2.83 17.14 -5.06
CA THR A 46 3.15 18.18 -6.04
C THR A 46 4.03 17.65 -7.17
N ASN A 47 5.03 16.82 -6.85
CA ASN A 47 5.94 16.31 -7.86
C ASN A 47 5.29 15.35 -8.85
N VAL A 48 4.40 14.45 -8.41
CA VAL A 48 3.69 13.54 -9.34
C VAL A 48 2.79 14.32 -10.30
N LEU A 49 2.12 15.39 -9.82
CA LEU A 49 1.32 16.26 -10.68
C LEU A 49 2.19 17.03 -11.67
N ASN A 50 3.34 17.56 -11.23
CA ASN A 50 4.30 18.24 -12.11
C ASN A 50 4.86 17.30 -13.19
N THR A 51 5.22 16.06 -12.83
CA THR A 51 5.66 15.03 -13.79
C THR A 51 4.61 14.79 -14.87
N LEU A 52 3.34 14.74 -14.47
CA LEU A 52 2.22 14.59 -15.39
C LEU A 52 1.84 15.91 -16.07
N GLY A 53 2.39 17.06 -15.67
CA GLY A 53 1.99 18.40 -16.11
C GLY A 53 0.53 18.75 -15.78
N LEU A 54 -0.01 18.22 -14.68
CA LEU A 54 -1.37 18.47 -14.22
C LEU A 54 -1.41 19.72 -13.32
N ASP A 55 -2.45 20.54 -13.47
CA ASP A 55 -2.70 21.64 -12.56
C ASP A 55 -3.34 21.11 -11.26
N PRO A 56 -2.76 21.41 -10.07
CA PRO A 56 -3.28 20.92 -8.80
C PRO A 56 -4.74 21.29 -8.52
N ASP A 57 -5.18 22.49 -8.90
CA ASP A 57 -6.50 23.00 -8.53
C ASP A 57 -7.63 22.27 -9.29
N PRO A 58 -7.62 22.18 -10.64
CA PRO A 58 -8.56 21.36 -11.39
C PRO A 58 -8.49 19.88 -11.04
N THR A 59 -7.29 19.32 -10.80
CA THR A 59 -7.15 17.92 -10.43
C THR A 59 -7.81 17.62 -9.09
N LEU A 60 -7.56 18.42 -8.06
CA LEU A 60 -8.21 18.27 -6.77
C LEU A 60 -9.71 18.55 -6.85
N ALA A 61 -10.13 19.54 -7.65
CA ALA A 61 -11.54 19.84 -7.86
C ALA A 61 -12.28 18.61 -8.43
N PHE A 62 -11.73 17.98 -9.47
CA PHE A 62 -12.31 16.78 -10.07
C PHE A 62 -12.42 15.62 -9.07
N ILE A 63 -11.34 15.32 -8.32
CA ILE A 63 -11.38 14.22 -7.35
C ILE A 63 -12.40 14.51 -6.24
N ARG A 64 -12.46 15.75 -5.75
CA ARG A 64 -13.32 16.12 -4.61
C ARG A 64 -14.79 16.27 -5.01
N SER A 65 -15.10 16.67 -6.25
CA SER A 65 -16.49 16.80 -6.72
C SER A 65 -17.05 15.46 -7.20
N GLU A 66 -16.30 14.73 -8.00
CA GLU A 66 -16.80 13.51 -8.66
C GLU A 66 -16.55 12.26 -7.82
N ILE A 67 -15.55 12.28 -6.93
CA ILE A 67 -15.11 11.12 -6.13
C ILE A 67 -14.93 9.90 -7.05
N PRO A 68 -14.09 10.01 -8.10
CA PRO A 68 -13.96 8.97 -9.12
C PRO A 68 -13.32 7.71 -8.53
N SER A 69 -13.60 6.54 -9.13
CA SER A 69 -12.75 5.36 -8.89
C SER A 69 -11.32 5.65 -9.38
N TYR A 70 -10.33 4.88 -8.92
CA TYR A 70 -8.95 5.10 -9.35
C TYR A 70 -8.79 4.97 -10.89
N LEU A 71 -9.44 3.98 -11.50
CA LEU A 71 -9.38 3.78 -12.95
C LEU A 71 -10.10 4.90 -13.71
N THR A 72 -11.22 5.44 -13.18
CA THR A 72 -11.84 6.65 -13.75
C THR A 72 -10.92 7.86 -13.63
N PHE A 73 -10.19 7.99 -12.53
CA PHE A 73 -9.20 9.06 -12.36
C PHE A 73 -8.03 8.94 -13.32
N GLU A 74 -7.46 7.75 -13.53
CA GLU A 74 -6.41 7.55 -14.55
C GLU A 74 -6.91 7.86 -15.98
N SER A 75 -8.14 7.47 -16.32
CA SER A 75 -8.75 7.85 -17.60
C SER A 75 -8.85 9.37 -17.74
N TRP A 76 -9.30 10.08 -16.68
CA TRP A 76 -9.32 11.54 -16.67
C TRP A 76 -7.93 12.15 -16.83
N VAL A 77 -6.90 11.58 -16.20
CA VAL A 77 -5.50 12.01 -16.39
C VAL A 77 -5.10 11.89 -17.86
N LEU A 78 -5.42 10.78 -18.54
CA LEU A 78 -5.15 10.62 -19.96
C LEU A 78 -5.90 11.65 -20.82
N GLU A 79 -7.16 11.96 -20.49
CA GLU A 79 -7.93 12.99 -21.19
C GLU A 79 -7.27 14.37 -21.07
N GLN A 80 -6.75 14.73 -19.89
CA GLN A 80 -5.98 15.96 -19.69
C GLN A 80 -4.63 15.98 -20.43
N LYS A 81 -4.23 14.83 -21.00
CA LYS A 81 -2.95 14.62 -21.69
C LYS A 81 -3.15 14.16 -23.14
N GLU A 82 -4.31 14.49 -23.73
CA GLU A 82 -4.60 14.18 -25.14
C GLU A 82 -4.43 12.69 -25.49
N GLY A 83 -4.65 11.80 -24.51
CA GLY A 83 -4.63 10.35 -24.67
C GLY A 83 -3.30 9.65 -24.33
N SER A 84 -2.24 10.36 -23.92
CA SER A 84 -0.97 9.72 -23.54
C SER A 84 -0.13 10.57 -22.58
N ILE A 85 0.64 9.91 -21.70
CA ILE A 85 1.58 10.60 -20.79
C ILE A 85 3.02 10.52 -21.30
N ASP A 86 3.88 11.45 -20.85
CA ASP A 86 5.32 11.40 -21.13
C ASP A 86 5.96 10.21 -20.37
N ARG A 87 6.25 9.15 -21.12
CA ARG A 87 6.85 7.93 -20.58
C ARG A 87 8.26 8.15 -20.02
N ALA A 88 9.09 8.95 -20.68
CA ALA A 88 10.45 9.18 -20.21
C ALA A 88 10.48 9.96 -18.89
N ALA A 89 9.62 10.98 -18.77
CA ALA A 89 9.44 11.72 -17.51
C ALA A 89 8.88 10.81 -16.40
N THR A 90 7.91 9.96 -16.75
CA THR A 90 7.29 9.01 -15.80
C THR A 90 8.30 7.95 -15.31
N ASP A 91 9.11 7.38 -16.20
CA ASP A 91 10.13 6.40 -15.84
C ASP A 91 11.19 7.02 -14.90
N THR A 92 11.64 8.23 -15.23
CA THR A 92 12.56 9.01 -14.38
C THR A 92 11.94 9.29 -13.02
N TRP A 93 10.66 9.67 -12.97
CA TRP A 93 9.92 9.88 -11.74
C TRP A 93 9.85 8.60 -10.90
N ASN A 94 9.46 7.48 -11.51
CA ASN A 94 9.33 6.20 -10.81
C ASN A 94 10.67 5.72 -10.24
N GLU A 95 11.75 5.84 -11.00
CA GLU A 95 13.11 5.57 -10.52
C GLU A 95 13.45 6.46 -9.32
N SER A 96 13.14 7.76 -9.40
CA SER A 96 13.39 8.72 -8.31
C SER A 96 12.62 8.38 -7.03
N VAL A 97 11.38 7.86 -7.14
CA VAL A 97 10.58 7.44 -5.98
C VAL A 97 11.18 6.18 -5.36
N ARG A 98 11.48 5.17 -6.18
CA ARG A 98 12.01 3.87 -5.71
C ARG A 98 13.37 4.01 -5.03
N ASN A 99 14.22 4.90 -5.52
CA ASN A 99 15.57 5.13 -5.00
C ASN A 99 15.65 6.32 -4.02
N ARG A 100 14.51 6.86 -3.58
CA ARG A 100 14.49 8.04 -2.72
C ARG A 100 15.02 7.72 -1.32
N VAL A 101 16.01 8.49 -0.87
CA VAL A 101 16.57 8.41 0.48
C VAL A 101 16.40 9.72 1.26
N HIS A 102 16.30 9.63 2.58
CA HIS A 102 16.35 10.78 3.47
C HIS A 102 17.81 11.19 3.72
N THR A 103 18.24 12.26 3.04
CA THR A 103 19.62 12.77 3.14
C THR A 103 19.87 13.74 4.30
N ARG A 104 18.81 14.13 5.03
CA ARG A 104 18.86 15.10 6.14
C ARG A 104 18.86 14.35 7.48
N PRO A 105 19.98 14.30 8.23
CA PRO A 105 20.09 13.51 9.46
C PRO A 105 19.03 13.85 10.51
N GLU A 106 18.68 15.12 10.66
CA GLU A 106 17.67 15.59 11.61
C GLU A 106 16.26 15.09 11.25
N LYS A 107 15.96 14.98 9.95
CA LYS A 107 14.69 14.43 9.47
C LYS A 107 14.63 12.93 9.69
N LEU A 108 15.75 12.24 9.48
CA LEU A 108 15.85 10.81 9.73
C LEU A 108 15.62 10.49 11.22
N GLU A 109 16.26 11.27 12.11
CA GLU A 109 16.09 11.13 13.57
C GLU A 109 14.65 11.43 14.01
N GLU A 110 14.02 12.48 13.48
CA GLU A 110 12.59 12.75 13.70
C GLU A 110 11.71 11.56 13.29
N THR A 111 11.89 11.04 12.07
CA THR A 111 11.09 9.91 11.57
C THR A 111 11.34 8.63 12.36
N TYR A 112 12.58 8.37 12.80
CA TYR A 112 12.88 7.23 13.66
C TYR A 112 12.16 7.32 15.01
N ASN A 113 12.13 8.51 15.62
CA ASN A 113 11.41 8.74 16.87
C ASN A 113 9.90 8.52 16.70
N ASP A 114 9.32 8.97 15.58
CA ASP A 114 7.90 8.75 15.27
C ASP A 114 7.57 7.26 15.05
N ILE A 115 8.51 6.51 14.46
CA ILE A 115 8.38 5.08 14.22
C ILE A 115 8.62 4.24 15.49
N GLY A 116 9.42 4.75 16.43
CA GLY A 116 9.92 3.99 17.58
C GLY A 116 11.19 3.18 17.29
N TRP A 117 11.97 3.55 16.27
CA TRP A 117 13.25 2.90 15.95
C TRP A 117 14.43 3.48 16.72
N ASN A 118 15.30 2.59 17.20
CA ASN A 118 16.59 2.96 17.74
C ASN A 118 17.61 3.13 16.60
N LYS A 119 18.20 4.33 16.48
CA LYS A 119 19.20 4.64 15.46
C LYS A 119 20.49 3.84 15.56
N ASP A 120 20.78 3.29 16.73
CA ASP A 120 21.95 2.42 16.94
C ASP A 120 21.68 0.97 16.50
N GLU A 121 20.42 0.62 16.24
CA GLU A 121 19.98 -0.74 15.86
C GLU A 121 19.47 -0.82 14.41
N VAL A 122 19.02 0.30 13.84
CA VAL A 122 18.39 0.35 12.51
C VAL A 122 19.12 1.33 11.59
N SER A 123 19.47 0.87 10.39
CA SER A 123 20.12 1.67 9.34
C SER A 123 19.30 1.68 8.06
N VAL A 124 18.10 2.28 8.11
CA VAL A 124 17.21 2.45 6.96
C VAL A 124 17.12 3.94 6.62
N ASP A 125 17.59 4.31 5.43
CA ASP A 125 17.47 5.68 4.91
C ASP A 125 16.46 5.83 3.76
N SER A 126 15.91 4.70 3.26
CA SER A 126 14.88 4.70 2.22
C SER A 126 13.66 5.49 2.66
N ALA A 127 13.40 6.60 1.97
CA ALA A 127 12.27 7.47 2.27
C ALA A 127 10.94 6.75 2.06
N VAL A 128 10.86 5.81 1.11
CA VAL A 128 9.65 5.01 0.90
C VAL A 128 9.37 4.15 2.13
N VAL A 129 10.37 3.40 2.61
CA VAL A 129 10.21 2.51 3.77
C VAL A 129 9.86 3.33 4.99
N LEU A 130 10.56 4.44 5.22
CA LEU A 130 10.32 5.33 6.35
C LEU A 130 8.90 5.91 6.35
N ASN A 131 8.43 6.44 5.22
CA ASN A 131 7.06 6.96 5.12
C ASN A 131 6.02 5.85 5.34
N SER A 132 6.22 4.66 4.77
CA SER A 132 5.29 3.55 4.91
C SER A 132 5.21 3.05 6.36
N VAL A 133 6.35 2.86 7.03
CA VAL A 133 6.37 2.41 8.43
C VAL A 133 5.78 3.48 9.36
N GLN A 134 6.06 4.77 9.12
CA GLN A 134 5.42 5.86 9.86
C GLN A 134 3.88 5.84 9.69
N ASP A 135 3.38 5.62 8.47
CA ASP A 135 1.95 5.45 8.23
C ASP A 135 1.38 4.24 8.98
N TRP A 136 2.10 3.11 9.01
CA TRP A 136 1.64 1.90 9.70
C TRP A 136 1.59 2.09 11.21
N GLN A 137 2.54 2.84 11.79
CA GLN A 137 2.51 3.22 13.21
C GLN A 137 1.35 4.16 13.53
N LEU A 138 1.12 5.17 12.69
CA LEU A 138 -0.04 6.05 12.83
C LEU A 138 -1.36 5.28 12.68
N PHE A 139 -1.45 4.35 11.73
CA PHE A 139 -2.60 3.47 11.56
C PHE A 139 -2.82 2.60 12.80
N HIS A 140 -1.78 1.98 13.33
CA HIS A 140 -1.91 1.15 14.53
C HIS A 140 -2.46 1.97 15.70
N LYS A 141 -1.92 3.17 15.90
CA LYS A 141 -2.32 4.09 16.96
C LYS A 141 -3.75 4.65 16.81
N ARG A 142 -4.18 4.96 15.58
CA ARG A 142 -5.40 5.76 15.34
C ARG A 142 -6.56 4.98 14.74
N ASP A 143 -6.26 3.95 13.96
CA ASP A 143 -7.21 3.36 13.01
C ASP A 143 -7.51 1.87 13.30
N VAL A 144 -6.63 1.11 13.98
CA VAL A 144 -6.90 -0.32 14.30
C VAL A 144 -8.22 -0.49 15.07
N ASP A 145 -8.52 0.44 15.97
CA ASP A 145 -9.75 0.46 16.77
C ASP A 145 -10.87 1.35 16.22
N ALA A 146 -10.66 2.03 15.09
CA ALA A 146 -11.64 2.94 14.51
C ALA A 146 -12.93 2.21 14.06
N GLY A 147 -14.04 2.94 14.01
CA GLY A 147 -15.37 2.35 13.71
C GLY A 147 -15.55 1.90 12.25
N TYR A 148 -14.90 2.54 11.29
CA TYR A 148 -15.06 2.28 9.84
C TYR A 148 -16.51 2.25 9.33
N ALA A 149 -17.43 2.99 9.96
CA ALA A 149 -18.84 3.00 9.59
C ALA A 149 -19.05 3.41 8.11
N ALA A 150 -18.27 4.39 7.62
CA ALA A 150 -18.30 4.81 6.21
C ALA A 150 -17.86 3.73 5.21
N PHE A 151 -17.28 2.62 5.70
CA PHE A 151 -16.87 1.45 4.92
C PHE A 151 -17.71 0.21 5.24
N GLY A 152 -18.83 0.35 5.97
CA GLY A 152 -19.62 -0.80 6.40
C GLY A 152 -18.99 -1.60 7.55
N ASN A 153 -18.16 -0.95 8.37
CA ASN A 153 -17.43 -1.52 9.52
C ASN A 153 -16.36 -2.57 9.17
N GLN A 154 -16.06 -2.75 7.88
CA GLN A 154 -14.97 -3.58 7.38
C GLN A 154 -14.07 -2.77 6.44
N VAL A 155 -12.83 -3.21 6.24
CA VAL A 155 -11.87 -2.54 5.36
C VAL A 155 -11.11 -3.52 4.47
N VAL A 156 -10.93 -3.10 3.22
CA VAL A 156 -10.02 -3.73 2.25
C VAL A 156 -8.55 -3.44 2.66
N PRO A 157 -7.63 -4.41 2.55
CA PRO A 157 -6.22 -4.16 2.75
C PRO A 157 -5.63 -3.29 1.64
N LEU A 158 -5.28 -2.05 1.98
CA LEU A 158 -4.68 -1.09 1.03
C LEU A 158 -3.14 -1.08 1.04
N ILE A 159 -2.52 -1.79 1.99
CA ILE A 159 -1.08 -2.08 1.95
C ILE A 159 -0.83 -3.07 0.82
N ALA A 160 0.03 -2.73 -0.14
CA ALA A 160 0.25 -3.52 -1.32
C ALA A 160 1.09 -4.77 -1.04
N THR A 161 1.00 -5.76 -1.94
CA THR A 161 1.80 -7.00 -1.85
C THR A 161 3.30 -6.74 -2.04
N ILE A 162 3.67 -5.61 -2.64
CA ILE A 162 5.06 -5.20 -2.88
C ILE A 162 5.63 -4.32 -1.75
N ASP A 163 4.82 -3.98 -0.74
CA ASP A 163 5.30 -3.18 0.39
C ASP A 163 6.16 -4.04 1.31
N TYR A 164 7.21 -3.42 1.88
CA TYR A 164 8.17 -4.04 2.79
C TYR A 164 8.64 -3.02 3.85
N GLY A 165 9.05 -3.54 5.01
CA GLY A 165 9.69 -2.78 6.09
C GLY A 165 11.21 -2.90 6.07
N ARG A 166 11.87 -2.75 7.23
CA ARG A 166 13.34 -2.80 7.34
C ARG A 166 13.93 -4.17 7.02
N LEU A 167 13.13 -5.24 7.07
CA LEU A 167 13.59 -6.57 6.67
C LEU A 167 13.63 -6.77 5.15
N GLU A 168 13.11 -5.81 4.37
CA GLU A 168 13.07 -5.87 2.91
C GLU A 168 12.40 -7.15 2.39
N VAL A 169 11.33 -7.60 3.02
CA VAL A 169 10.54 -8.75 2.57
C VAL A 169 9.15 -8.26 2.18
N CYS A 170 8.86 -8.26 0.89
CA CYS A 170 7.55 -7.92 0.34
C CYS A 170 6.47 -8.79 0.97
N GLN A 171 5.24 -8.30 1.02
CA GLN A 171 4.05 -8.96 1.58
C GLN A 171 3.98 -9.00 3.12
N LEU A 172 5.10 -8.94 3.86
CA LEU A 172 5.05 -8.97 5.34
C LEU A 172 4.12 -7.91 5.95
N PRO A 173 4.16 -6.62 5.54
CA PRO A 173 3.26 -5.60 6.08
C PRO A 173 1.79 -5.90 5.79
N ARG A 174 1.48 -6.37 4.58
CA ARG A 174 0.11 -6.76 4.21
C ARG A 174 -0.37 -7.98 5.01
N THR A 175 0.51 -8.95 5.27
CA THR A 175 0.21 -10.12 6.11
C THR A 175 -0.12 -9.71 7.54
N TRP A 176 0.72 -8.87 8.16
CA TRP A 176 0.47 -8.31 9.49
C TRP A 176 -0.87 -7.58 9.57
N TYR A 177 -1.12 -6.68 8.63
CA TYR A 177 -2.37 -5.92 8.58
C TYR A 177 -3.59 -6.83 8.49
N LYS A 178 -3.56 -7.84 7.61
CA LYS A 178 -4.69 -8.75 7.42
C LYS A 178 -4.98 -9.55 8.69
N ILE A 179 -3.97 -10.13 9.33
CA ILE A 179 -4.18 -10.89 10.57
C ILE A 179 -4.69 -9.98 11.69
N THR A 180 -4.12 -8.78 11.82
CA THR A 180 -4.54 -7.76 12.79
C THR A 180 -6.00 -7.38 12.58
N MET A 181 -6.38 -6.98 11.36
CA MET A 181 -7.75 -6.55 11.07
C MET A 181 -8.76 -7.71 11.14
N ARG A 182 -8.35 -8.95 10.84
CA ARG A 182 -9.21 -10.12 11.11
C ARG A 182 -9.44 -10.28 12.60
N ALA A 183 -8.40 -10.19 13.42
CA ALA A 183 -8.50 -10.31 14.89
C ALA A 183 -9.44 -9.24 15.49
N LYS A 184 -9.46 -8.04 14.90
CA LYS A 184 -10.40 -6.96 15.28
C LYS A 184 -11.80 -7.11 14.70
N GLY A 185 -12.06 -8.11 13.86
CA GLY A 185 -13.34 -8.29 13.17
C GLY A 185 -13.62 -7.23 12.10
N LYS A 186 -12.58 -6.60 11.55
CA LYS A 186 -12.65 -5.45 10.63
C LYS A 186 -12.08 -5.74 9.23
N LEU A 187 -11.46 -6.89 9.00
CA LEU A 187 -11.02 -7.27 7.65
C LEU A 187 -12.22 -7.59 6.77
N HIS A 188 -12.26 -7.01 5.57
CA HIS A 188 -13.31 -7.27 4.58
C HIS A 188 -13.48 -8.77 4.28
N ASP A 189 -14.73 -9.24 4.17
CA ASP A 189 -15.06 -10.67 4.09
C ASP A 189 -14.41 -11.39 2.90
N ASN A 190 -14.32 -10.72 1.74
CA ASN A 190 -13.64 -11.24 0.55
C ASN A 190 -12.12 -11.43 0.72
N TYR A 191 -11.52 -10.95 1.82
CA TYR A 191 -10.09 -11.03 2.07
C TYR A 191 -9.78 -12.00 3.21
N PRO A 192 -9.38 -13.24 2.91
CA PRO A 192 -8.92 -14.15 3.95
C PRO A 192 -7.55 -13.73 4.47
N ASP A 193 -7.29 -13.86 5.77
CA ASP A 193 -5.96 -13.79 6.36
C ASP A 193 -5.36 -15.19 6.48
N MET A 194 -4.10 -15.34 6.07
CA MET A 194 -3.27 -16.51 6.41
C MET A 194 -3.93 -17.88 6.14
N LEU A 195 -4.35 -18.11 4.90
CA LEU A 195 -5.01 -19.35 4.47
C LEU A 195 -4.12 -20.58 4.74
N PRO A 196 -4.67 -21.69 5.29
CA PRO A 196 -3.90 -22.92 5.51
C PRO A 196 -3.35 -23.54 4.22
N ASN A 197 -4.07 -23.35 3.11
CA ASN A 197 -3.81 -24.04 1.84
C ASN A 197 -3.09 -23.14 0.79
N GLY A 198 -2.54 -21.98 1.19
CA GLY A 198 -1.71 -21.17 0.31
C GLY A 198 -1.94 -19.66 0.40
N GLY A 199 -1.78 -18.97 -0.73
CA GLY A 199 -1.80 -17.51 -0.79
C GLY A 199 -0.46 -16.87 -0.43
N LEU A 200 -0.31 -15.58 -0.73
CA LEU A 200 0.94 -14.87 -0.48
C LEU A 200 1.30 -14.78 1.01
N ASP A 201 0.30 -14.63 1.89
CA ASP A 201 0.52 -14.54 3.34
C ASP A 201 1.25 -15.77 3.88
N LYS A 202 0.82 -16.98 3.47
CA LYS A 202 1.48 -18.21 3.90
C LYS A 202 2.87 -18.33 3.26
N ARG A 203 2.97 -18.04 1.96
CA ARG A 203 4.20 -18.22 1.21
C ARG A 203 5.34 -17.32 1.70
N VAL A 204 5.07 -16.07 2.08
CA VAL A 204 6.11 -15.20 2.67
C VAL A 204 6.63 -15.76 3.99
N ILE A 205 5.76 -16.35 4.81
CA ILE A 205 6.15 -16.99 6.07
C ILE A 205 6.93 -18.29 5.84
N ASP A 206 6.54 -19.08 4.83
CA ASP A 206 7.27 -20.29 4.42
C ASP A 206 8.69 -19.96 3.92
N VAL A 207 8.85 -18.88 3.14
CA VAL A 207 10.16 -18.38 2.67
C VAL A 207 11.09 -18.06 3.84
N LEU A 208 10.54 -17.52 4.93
CA LEU A 208 11.28 -17.19 6.14
C LEU A 208 11.52 -18.39 7.06
N GLY A 209 10.97 -19.57 6.73
CA GLY A 209 11.11 -20.78 7.54
C GLY A 209 10.35 -20.73 8.88
N ILE A 210 9.38 -19.82 9.04
CA ILE A 210 8.66 -19.62 10.30
C ILE A 210 7.36 -20.45 10.31
N SER A 211 6.92 -20.89 11.49
CA SER A 211 5.63 -21.54 11.63
C SER A 211 4.46 -20.56 11.44
N GLN A 212 3.58 -20.85 10.47
CA GLN A 212 2.31 -20.12 10.26
C GLN A 212 1.51 -19.95 11.56
N ASN A 213 1.37 -21.03 12.35
CA ASN A 213 0.59 -20.98 13.58
C ASN A 213 1.22 -20.04 14.62
N ARG A 214 2.56 -19.95 14.67
CA ARG A 214 3.24 -19.03 15.58
C ARG A 214 2.98 -17.58 15.19
N VAL A 215 3.13 -17.24 13.92
CA VAL A 215 2.84 -15.89 13.39
C VAL A 215 1.41 -15.49 13.70
N VAL A 216 0.44 -16.35 13.38
CA VAL A 216 -0.98 -16.07 13.62
C VAL A 216 -1.29 -15.91 15.10
N SER A 217 -0.78 -16.81 15.96
CA SER A 217 -1.04 -16.75 17.40
C SER A 217 -0.44 -15.48 17.99
N HIS A 218 0.82 -15.16 17.65
CA HIS A 218 1.49 -13.97 18.13
C HIS A 218 0.69 -12.69 17.78
N VAL A 219 0.32 -12.50 16.51
CA VAL A 219 -0.43 -11.30 16.09
C VAL A 219 -1.81 -11.24 16.73
N ARG A 220 -2.55 -12.36 16.82
CA ARG A 220 -3.90 -12.37 17.39
C ARG A 220 -3.92 -12.18 18.91
N GLU A 221 -2.91 -12.65 19.62
CA GLU A 221 -2.81 -12.54 21.08
C GLU A 221 -2.29 -11.18 21.53
N HIS A 222 -1.34 -10.59 20.80
CA HIS A 222 -0.63 -9.39 21.24
C HIS A 222 -1.03 -8.13 20.46
N LEU A 223 -1.60 -8.26 19.26
CA LEU A 223 -1.92 -7.15 18.36
C LEU A 223 -0.76 -6.16 18.20
N PRO A 224 0.47 -6.64 17.90
CA PRO A 224 1.67 -5.81 17.86
C PRO A 224 1.53 -4.71 16.81
N ASP A 225 2.20 -3.59 17.02
CA ASP A 225 2.46 -2.66 15.92
C ASP A 225 3.37 -3.29 14.86
N PHE A 226 3.56 -2.63 13.71
CA PHE A 226 4.34 -3.25 12.64
C PHE A 226 5.83 -3.42 13.00
N VAL A 227 6.40 -2.53 13.81
CA VAL A 227 7.81 -2.60 14.23
C VAL A 227 8.01 -3.76 15.21
N GLU A 228 7.10 -3.93 16.17
CA GLU A 228 7.07 -5.08 17.07
C GLU A 228 6.90 -6.40 16.30
N PHE A 229 6.00 -6.44 15.31
CA PHE A 229 5.82 -7.60 14.44
C PHE A 229 7.08 -7.92 13.64
N GLU A 230 7.72 -6.89 13.07
CA GLU A 230 8.93 -7.04 12.27
C GLU A 230 10.12 -7.51 13.14
N GLN A 231 10.20 -7.07 14.39
CA GLN A 231 11.16 -7.61 15.36
C GLN A 231 10.88 -9.08 15.68
N PHE A 232 9.62 -9.45 15.93
CA PHE A 232 9.24 -10.86 16.16
C PHE A 232 9.64 -11.77 14.99
N ILE A 233 9.45 -11.31 13.74
CA ILE A 233 9.86 -12.06 12.55
C ILE A 233 11.38 -12.26 12.52
N LEU A 234 12.15 -11.20 12.81
CA LEU A 234 13.61 -11.28 12.87
C LEU A 234 14.09 -12.27 13.94
N ASP A 235 13.46 -12.25 15.12
CA ASP A 235 13.78 -13.14 16.23
C ASP A 235 13.48 -14.61 15.89
N GLU A 236 12.34 -14.89 15.24
CA GLU A 236 12.00 -16.25 14.78
C GLU A 236 12.94 -16.75 13.66
N CYS A 237 13.58 -15.85 12.92
CA CYS A 237 14.65 -16.17 11.98
C CYS A 237 16.05 -16.28 12.63
N GLY A 238 16.17 -16.13 13.96
CA GLY A 238 17.44 -16.22 14.66
C GLY A 238 18.30 -14.96 14.59
N GLY A 239 17.69 -13.80 14.35
CA GLY A 239 18.36 -12.50 14.33
C GLY A 239 18.88 -12.05 12.95
N GLU A 240 18.69 -12.87 11.92
CA GLU A 240 19.11 -12.56 10.55
C GLU A 240 18.12 -13.18 9.55
N ILE A 241 17.87 -12.50 8.43
CA ILE A 241 17.02 -13.02 7.36
C ILE A 241 17.89 -13.56 6.23
N ASP A 242 17.60 -14.77 5.75
CA ASP A 242 18.18 -15.31 4.51
C ASP A 242 17.91 -14.36 3.33
N ARG A 243 18.93 -13.59 2.95
CA ARG A 243 18.85 -12.59 1.89
C ARG A 243 18.61 -13.23 0.53
N GLN A 244 19.18 -14.39 0.26
CA GLN A 244 18.99 -15.07 -1.02
C GLN A 244 17.52 -15.49 -1.20
N ALA A 245 16.92 -16.06 -0.16
CA ALA A 245 15.52 -16.45 -0.18
C ALA A 245 14.58 -15.24 -0.26
N ALA A 246 14.85 -14.18 0.53
CA ALA A 246 14.08 -12.95 0.54
C ALA A 246 14.13 -12.22 -0.82
N ASP A 247 15.30 -12.11 -1.44
CA ASP A 247 15.46 -11.46 -2.74
C ASP A 247 14.76 -12.25 -3.85
N ALA A 248 14.89 -13.58 -3.85
CA ALA A 248 14.19 -14.44 -4.78
C ALA A 248 12.66 -14.30 -4.64
N TRP A 249 12.15 -14.27 -3.40
CA TRP A 249 10.74 -14.01 -3.10
C TRP A 249 10.29 -12.65 -3.61
N ASN A 250 11.06 -11.60 -3.35
CA ASN A 250 10.73 -10.24 -3.76
C ASN A 250 10.63 -10.11 -5.29
N THR A 251 11.59 -10.69 -6.02
CA THR A 251 11.55 -10.76 -7.49
C THR A 251 10.32 -11.54 -7.95
N GLU A 252 10.05 -12.71 -7.37
CA GLU A 252 8.87 -13.49 -7.72
C GLU A 252 7.58 -12.70 -7.53
N VAL A 253 7.41 -12.00 -6.40
CA VAL A 253 6.21 -11.19 -6.14
C VAL A 253 6.04 -10.07 -7.15
N ARG A 254 7.12 -9.36 -7.51
CA ARG A 254 7.10 -8.23 -8.45
C ARG A 254 6.80 -8.68 -9.88
N ASP A 255 7.41 -9.77 -10.31
CA ASP A 255 7.34 -10.25 -11.70
C ASP A 255 6.15 -11.19 -11.93
N ARG A 256 5.39 -11.50 -10.88
CA ARG A 256 4.29 -12.46 -10.94
C ARG A 256 3.21 -12.01 -11.92
N ILE A 257 2.84 -12.94 -12.79
CA ILE A 257 1.65 -12.88 -13.64
C ILE A 257 0.57 -13.78 -13.03
N HIS A 258 -0.68 -13.31 -12.97
CA HIS A 258 -1.78 -14.15 -12.49
C HIS A 258 -2.08 -15.27 -13.48
N ASN A 259 -2.60 -16.40 -13.02
CA ASN A 259 -3.13 -17.40 -13.93
C ASN A 259 -4.42 -16.89 -14.61
N GLU A 260 -4.82 -17.50 -15.74
CA GLU A 260 -5.97 -17.06 -16.53
C GLU A 260 -7.28 -17.00 -15.73
N ALA A 261 -7.49 -17.93 -14.80
CA ALA A 261 -8.69 -17.96 -13.98
C ALA A 261 -8.77 -16.74 -13.05
N LYS A 262 -7.65 -16.36 -12.40
CA LYS A 262 -7.61 -15.18 -11.54
C LYS A 262 -7.61 -13.88 -12.34
N GLN A 263 -7.01 -13.85 -13.53
CA GLN A 263 -7.15 -12.71 -14.44
C GLN A 263 -8.61 -12.50 -14.83
N THR A 264 -9.30 -13.56 -15.26
CA THR A 264 -10.72 -13.52 -15.66
C THR A 264 -11.61 -13.02 -14.51
N ASP A 265 -11.36 -13.50 -13.29
CA ASP A 265 -12.06 -13.07 -12.08
C ASP A 265 -11.90 -11.55 -11.84
N ILE A 266 -10.67 -11.05 -11.80
CA ILE A 266 -10.39 -9.62 -11.58
C ILE A 266 -10.93 -8.76 -12.74
N HIS A 267 -10.75 -9.18 -13.99
CA HIS A 267 -11.29 -8.46 -15.16
C HIS A 267 -12.82 -8.44 -15.14
N GLY A 268 -13.46 -9.50 -14.62
CA GLY A 268 -14.91 -9.54 -14.38
C GLY A 268 -15.37 -8.52 -13.34
N THR A 269 -14.62 -8.37 -12.24
CA THR A 269 -14.82 -7.30 -11.24
C THR A 269 -14.70 -5.92 -11.87
N LEU A 270 -13.73 -5.74 -12.77
CA LEU A 270 -13.36 -4.45 -13.39
C LEU A 270 -13.88 -4.28 -14.82
N LYS A 271 -14.97 -4.97 -15.18
CA LYS A 271 -15.48 -5.09 -16.55
C LYS A 271 -15.84 -3.77 -17.25
N ASP A 272 -16.03 -2.70 -16.48
CA ASP A 272 -16.36 -1.37 -16.99
C ASP A 272 -15.09 -0.57 -17.39
N TYR A 273 -13.90 -1.15 -17.24
CA TYR A 273 -12.61 -0.54 -17.56
C TYR A 273 -11.82 -1.38 -18.57
N ASP A 274 -11.00 -0.73 -19.38
CA ASP A 274 -10.09 -1.41 -20.32
C ASP A 274 -8.84 -1.93 -19.60
N VAL A 275 -8.99 -3.02 -18.85
CA VAL A 275 -7.91 -3.66 -18.07
C VAL A 275 -7.59 -5.08 -18.55
N GLY A 276 -8.27 -5.56 -19.60
CA GLY A 276 -8.13 -6.94 -20.10
C GLY A 276 -6.73 -7.29 -20.62
N HIS A 277 -5.92 -6.27 -20.93
CA HIS A 277 -4.53 -6.42 -21.36
C HIS A 277 -3.53 -6.54 -20.19
N ILE A 278 -3.96 -6.23 -18.96
CA ILE A 278 -3.09 -6.23 -17.78
C ILE A 278 -3.03 -7.65 -17.21
N THR A 279 -1.81 -8.18 -17.10
CA THR A 279 -1.54 -9.53 -16.59
C THR A 279 -0.71 -9.54 -15.30
N SER A 280 -0.05 -8.42 -14.98
CA SER A 280 0.73 -8.26 -13.74
C SER A 280 -0.16 -8.50 -12.52
N ALA A 281 0.21 -9.48 -11.70
CA ALA A 281 -0.54 -9.81 -10.50
C ALA A 281 -0.49 -8.67 -9.47
N VAL A 282 0.61 -7.91 -9.43
CA VAL A 282 0.74 -6.75 -8.54
C VAL A 282 -0.28 -5.68 -8.92
N VAL A 283 -0.28 -5.25 -10.18
CA VAL A 283 -1.18 -4.19 -10.66
C VAL A 283 -2.63 -4.64 -10.51
N LEU A 284 -2.96 -5.86 -10.96
CA LEU A 284 -4.33 -6.39 -10.89
C LEU A 284 -4.86 -6.47 -9.45
N ASN A 285 -4.06 -6.96 -8.49
CA ASN A 285 -4.48 -6.99 -7.08
C ASN A 285 -4.71 -5.59 -6.52
N GLN A 286 -3.82 -4.64 -6.84
CA GLN A 286 -3.92 -3.28 -6.34
C GLN A 286 -5.16 -2.55 -6.87
N ILE A 287 -5.42 -2.62 -8.17
CA ILE A 287 -6.61 -1.95 -8.74
C ILE A 287 -7.92 -2.61 -8.29
N GLU A 288 -7.92 -3.92 -8.03
CA GLU A 288 -9.06 -4.62 -7.42
C GLU A 288 -9.28 -4.15 -5.97
N ASP A 289 -8.21 -4.06 -5.16
CA ASP A 289 -8.27 -3.52 -3.80
C ASP A 289 -8.82 -2.08 -3.78
N TRP A 290 -8.30 -1.22 -4.65
CA TRP A 290 -8.73 0.18 -4.73
C TRP A 290 -10.17 0.31 -5.21
N HIS A 291 -10.60 -0.57 -6.13
CA HIS A 291 -11.99 -0.64 -6.58
C HIS A 291 -12.93 -1.01 -5.44
N PHE A 292 -12.63 -2.07 -4.68
CA PHE A 292 -13.46 -2.46 -3.54
C PHE A 292 -13.46 -1.38 -2.43
N ALA A 293 -12.32 -0.79 -2.11
CA ALA A 293 -12.25 0.28 -1.12
C ALA A 293 -13.07 1.52 -1.53
N HIS A 294 -13.03 1.89 -2.82
CA HIS A 294 -13.84 2.97 -3.38
C HIS A 294 -15.33 2.63 -3.37
N GLN A 295 -15.72 1.41 -3.73
CA GLN A 295 -17.11 0.95 -3.65
C GLN A 295 -17.63 1.00 -2.21
N GLN A 296 -16.86 0.49 -1.24
CA GLN A 296 -17.23 0.58 0.18
C GLN A 296 -17.47 2.04 0.61
N LEU A 297 -16.63 2.97 0.17
CA LEU A 297 -16.71 4.38 0.53
C LEU A 297 -17.88 5.12 -0.15
N THR A 298 -18.27 4.71 -1.36
CA THR A 298 -19.28 5.44 -2.16
C THR A 298 -20.67 4.83 -2.08
N GLN A 299 -20.79 3.55 -1.75
CA GLN A 299 -22.08 2.85 -1.65
C GLN A 299 -22.64 2.80 -0.22
N ASN A 300 -21.81 3.04 0.80
CA ASN A 300 -22.24 3.07 2.21
C ASN A 300 -22.49 4.50 2.76
N THR A 301 -22.33 5.53 1.93
CA THR A 301 -22.65 6.94 2.25
C THR A 301 -23.90 7.39 1.53
#